data_AF-A0A2E6W6T1-F1
#
_entry.id   AF-A0A2E6W6T1-F1
#
_cell.length_a   1.000
_cell.length_b   1.000
_cell.length_c   1.000
_cell.angle_alpha   90.00
_cell.angle_beta   90.00
_cell.angle_gamma   90.00
#
_symmetry.space_group_name_H-M   'P 1'
#
loop_
_entity.id
_entity.type
_entity.pdbx_description
1 polymer ?
#
loop_
_entity_poly.entity_id
_entity_poly.type
_entity_poly.pdbx_seq_one_letter_code
_entity_poly.pdbx_strand_id
1 'polypeptide(L)'
;MDNMMLNAMREDAMRQQLHKSKRMIWVTFQKEGIHKYPAALDDPKLATGDWDDVSFLGYPHRHMFHFRVSIEVFHDDREIEFIQFSRWLQRLYSVGTDEADGEAGHTVLALDYKSCEMIADDLFLEIRKRYGSNREVHIEVSEDGENGCVVTFPKA
;
A
#
# COMPACT_ATOMS: atom_id res chain seq x y z
N MET A 1 19.16 -9.91 46.59
CA MET A 1 18.44 -8.71 46.08
C MET A 1 17.01 -8.80 46.56
N ASP A 2 16.47 -7.70 47.07
CA ASP A 2 15.10 -7.65 47.59
C ASP A 2 14.07 -7.82 46.45
N ASN A 3 12.95 -8.47 46.73
CA ASN A 3 11.94 -8.83 45.72
C ASN A 3 11.31 -7.57 45.07
N MET A 4 11.21 -6.48 45.85
CA MET A 4 10.81 -5.16 45.33
C MET A 4 11.80 -4.59 44.31
N MET A 5 13.11 -4.71 44.57
CA MET A 5 14.15 -4.21 43.66
C MET A 5 14.17 -5.01 42.34
N LEU A 6 13.98 -6.33 42.42
CA LEU A 6 13.83 -7.19 41.24
C LEU A 6 12.60 -6.83 40.39
N ASN A 7 11.47 -6.49 41.02
CA ASN A 7 10.27 -6.08 40.29
C ASN A 7 10.43 -4.71 39.63
N ALA A 8 11.02 -3.73 40.31
CA ALA A 8 11.30 -2.41 39.73
C ALA A 8 12.25 -2.52 38.52
N MET A 9 13.30 -3.34 38.61
CA MET A 9 14.21 -3.59 37.48
C MET A 9 13.50 -4.23 36.28
N ARG A 10 12.54 -5.12 36.51
CA ARG A 10 11.71 -5.72 35.44
C ARG A 10 10.79 -4.69 34.79
N GLU A 11 10.14 -3.84 35.58
CA GLU A 11 9.27 -2.78 35.08
C GLU A 11 10.05 -1.76 34.23
N ASP A 12 11.23 -1.35 34.69
CA ASP A 12 12.10 -0.45 33.93
C ASP A 12 12.55 -1.08 32.60
N ALA A 13 12.91 -2.37 32.62
CA ALA A 13 13.24 -3.10 31.40
C ALA A 13 12.06 -3.16 30.42
N MET A 14 10.84 -3.42 30.92
CA MET A 14 9.62 -3.41 30.09
C MET A 14 9.33 -2.01 29.53
N ARG A 15 9.46 -0.95 30.32
CA ARG A 15 9.28 0.45 29.84
C ARG A 15 10.28 0.81 28.76
N GLN A 16 11.55 0.46 28.95
CA GLN A 16 12.58 0.66 27.93
C GLN A 16 12.27 -0.11 26.64
N GLN A 17 11.75 -1.33 26.74
CA GLN A 17 11.32 -2.11 25.59
C GLN A 17 10.14 -1.44 24.85
N LEU A 18 9.16 -0.89 25.58
CA LEU A 18 8.04 -0.14 24.98
C LEU A 18 8.52 1.07 24.18
N HIS A 19 9.49 1.84 24.71
CA HIS A 19 10.06 3.00 24.02
C HIS A 19 10.90 2.65 22.78
N LYS A 20 11.55 1.48 22.76
CA LYS A 20 12.35 1.01 21.62
C LYS A 20 11.53 0.33 20.52
N SER A 21 10.29 -0.05 20.82
CA SER A 21 9.45 -0.78 19.88
C SER A 21 9.04 0.12 18.71
N LYS A 22 9.22 -0.36 17.48
CA LYS A 22 8.73 0.31 16.29
C LYS A 22 7.20 0.28 16.26
N ARG A 23 6.58 1.39 15.83
CA ARG A 23 5.13 1.52 15.76
C ARG A 23 4.72 1.84 14.34
N MET A 24 3.71 1.15 13.85
CA MET A 24 3.10 1.38 12.55
C MET A 24 1.59 1.48 12.79
N ILE A 25 0.94 2.44 12.15
CA ILE A 25 -0.50 2.31 11.89
C ILE A 25 -0.69 1.58 10.58
N TRP A 26 -1.85 0.97 10.37
CA TRP A 26 -2.20 0.37 9.09
C TRP A 26 -3.67 0.59 8.78
N VAL A 27 -3.97 0.59 7.48
CA VAL A 27 -5.33 0.67 6.95
C VAL A 27 -5.49 -0.31 5.81
N THR A 28 -6.73 -0.72 5.56
CA THR A 28 -7.09 -1.52 4.39
C THR A 28 -8.23 -0.86 3.65
N PHE A 29 -8.27 -1.05 2.34
CA PHE A 29 -9.38 -0.63 1.49
C PHE A 29 -9.37 -1.44 0.20
N GLN A 30 -10.44 -1.33 -0.58
CA GLN A 30 -10.61 -2.02 -1.85
C GLN A 30 -11.00 -1.01 -2.93
N LYS A 31 -10.57 -1.27 -4.17
CA LYS A 31 -10.93 -0.45 -5.32
C LYS A 31 -11.13 -1.35 -6.54
N GLU A 32 -12.30 -1.27 -7.15
CA GLU A 32 -12.54 -1.92 -8.43
C GLU A 32 -11.80 -1.18 -9.55
N GLY A 33 -11.16 -1.93 -10.44
CA GLY A 33 -10.44 -1.40 -11.60
C GLY A 33 -10.47 -2.37 -12.77
N ILE A 34 -10.35 -1.83 -13.98
CA ILE A 34 -10.10 -2.59 -15.21
C ILE A 34 -8.64 -2.34 -15.58
N HIS A 35 -7.88 -3.40 -15.84
CA HIS A 35 -6.52 -3.28 -16.34
C HIS A 35 -6.23 -4.33 -17.41
N LYS A 36 -5.05 -4.24 -18.03
CA LYS A 36 -4.54 -5.23 -18.98
C LYS A 36 -3.02 -5.14 -19.07
N TYR A 37 -2.39 -6.23 -19.47
CA TYR A 37 -0.97 -6.33 -19.74
C TYR A 37 -0.73 -6.69 -21.21
N PRO A 38 -0.62 -5.70 -22.13
CA PRO A 38 -0.61 -5.94 -23.57
C PRO A 38 0.48 -6.89 -24.06
N ALA A 39 1.64 -6.91 -23.40
CA ALA A 39 2.75 -7.78 -23.79
C ALA A 39 2.43 -9.28 -23.63
N ALA A 40 1.44 -9.64 -22.80
CA ALA A 40 1.02 -11.03 -22.62
C ALA A 40 0.45 -11.66 -23.90
N LEU A 41 0.01 -10.87 -24.89
CA LEU A 41 -0.51 -11.41 -26.15
C LEU A 41 0.59 -12.04 -27.02
N ASP A 42 1.77 -11.45 -27.03
CA ASP A 42 2.81 -11.75 -28.02
C ASP A 42 4.09 -12.31 -27.39
N ASP A 43 4.30 -12.19 -26.07
CA ASP A 43 5.46 -12.77 -25.39
C ASP A 43 5.32 -14.30 -25.32
N PRO A 44 6.20 -15.09 -25.97
CA PRO A 44 6.10 -16.55 -25.96
C PRO A 44 6.27 -17.18 -24.57
N LYS A 45 6.76 -16.44 -23.57
CA LYS A 45 6.83 -16.89 -22.17
C LYS A 45 5.51 -16.75 -21.42
N LEU A 46 4.57 -15.98 -21.97
CA LEU A 46 3.26 -15.68 -21.37
C LEU A 46 2.13 -16.26 -22.21
N ALA A 47 2.20 -16.15 -23.53
CA ALA A 47 1.31 -16.80 -24.49
C ALA A 47 1.87 -18.17 -24.89
N THR A 48 1.98 -19.08 -23.92
CA THR A 48 2.63 -20.38 -24.09
C THR A 48 1.79 -21.36 -24.92
N GLY A 49 0.47 -21.16 -24.98
CA GLY A 49 -0.48 -22.11 -25.58
C GLY A 49 -0.62 -23.43 -24.79
N ASP A 50 -0.13 -23.48 -23.55
CA ASP A 50 -0.15 -24.65 -22.67
C ASP A 50 -0.83 -24.33 -21.31
N TRP A 51 -0.69 -25.19 -20.31
CA TRP A 51 -1.36 -25.07 -19.00
C TRP A 51 -0.99 -23.80 -18.21
N ASP A 52 0.15 -23.17 -18.50
CA ASP A 52 0.65 -21.95 -17.88
C ASP A 52 0.41 -20.69 -18.73
N ASP A 53 -0.42 -20.78 -19.78
CA ASP A 53 -0.76 -19.65 -20.65
C ASP A 53 -1.53 -18.57 -19.88
N VAL A 54 -1.03 -17.35 -19.96
CA VAL A 54 -1.64 -16.15 -19.37
C VAL A 54 -1.89 -15.07 -20.42
N SER A 55 -2.02 -15.44 -21.70
CA SER A 55 -2.28 -14.50 -22.80
C SER A 55 -3.58 -13.71 -22.63
N PHE A 56 -4.54 -14.25 -21.86
CA PHE A 56 -5.77 -13.56 -21.51
C PHE A 56 -5.52 -12.23 -20.80
N LEU A 57 -4.39 -12.07 -20.10
CA LEU A 57 -3.99 -10.81 -19.46
C LEU A 57 -3.83 -9.66 -20.46
N GLY A 58 -3.61 -9.98 -21.74
CA GLY A 58 -3.51 -9.02 -22.84
C GLY A 58 -4.79 -8.26 -23.14
N TYR A 59 -5.95 -8.81 -22.76
CA TYR A 59 -7.25 -8.19 -22.95
C TYR A 59 -7.70 -7.43 -21.68
N PRO A 60 -8.52 -6.36 -21.81
CA PRO A 60 -9.10 -5.70 -20.65
C PRO A 60 -9.86 -6.70 -19.76
N HIS A 61 -9.50 -6.73 -18.48
CA HIS A 61 -10.15 -7.57 -17.48
C HIS A 61 -10.25 -6.80 -16.16
N ARG A 62 -11.21 -7.22 -15.34
CA ARG A 62 -11.57 -6.53 -14.10
C ARG A 62 -10.95 -7.24 -12.91
N HIS A 63 -10.46 -6.45 -11.95
CA HIS A 63 -10.15 -6.92 -10.60
C HIS A 63 -10.81 -6.05 -9.53
N MET A 64 -11.03 -6.63 -8.37
CA MET A 64 -11.11 -5.89 -7.12
C MET A 64 -9.69 -5.83 -6.56
N PHE A 65 -9.08 -4.65 -6.56
CA PHE A 65 -7.77 -4.47 -5.95
C PHE A 65 -7.93 -4.32 -4.44
N HIS A 66 -7.14 -5.06 -3.67
CA HIS A 66 -7.10 -5.02 -2.22
C HIS A 66 -5.79 -4.37 -1.77
N PHE A 67 -5.90 -3.40 -0.86
CA PHE A 67 -4.76 -2.66 -0.35
C PHE A 67 -4.62 -2.87 1.15
N ARG A 68 -3.37 -3.03 1.60
CA ARG A 68 -2.97 -2.84 3.00
C ARG A 68 -1.78 -1.89 3.03
N VAL A 69 -1.95 -0.75 3.69
CA VAL A 69 -0.90 0.29 3.77
C VAL A 69 -0.54 0.51 5.22
N SER A 70 0.73 0.31 5.55
CA SER A 70 1.29 0.58 6.87
C SER A 70 2.30 1.71 6.81
N ILE A 71 2.25 2.64 7.76
CA ILE A 71 3.20 3.76 7.87
C ILE A 71 3.68 3.90 9.31
N GLU A 72 4.97 4.15 9.47
CA GLU A 72 5.58 4.32 10.78
C GLU A 72 5.09 5.57 11.50
N VAL A 73 4.88 5.44 12.81
CA VAL A 73 4.56 6.53 13.73
C VAL A 73 5.56 6.54 14.90
N PHE A 74 5.83 7.72 15.44
CA PHE A 74 6.87 7.95 16.45
C PHE A 74 6.32 8.13 17.87
N HIS A 75 5.02 8.37 18.01
CA HIS A 75 4.33 8.38 19.31
C HIS A 75 2.94 7.76 19.22
N ASP A 76 2.39 7.36 20.36
CA ASP A 76 1.12 6.65 20.50
C ASP A 76 -0.12 7.56 20.57
N ASP A 77 0.08 8.87 20.77
CA ASP A 77 -0.98 9.87 20.70
C ASP A 77 -1.35 10.25 19.25
N ARG A 78 -1.84 9.26 18.49
CA ARG A 78 -2.46 9.42 17.16
C ARG A 78 -1.71 10.37 16.21
N GLU A 79 -0.39 10.25 16.12
CA GLU A 79 0.44 11.10 15.25
C GLU A 79 -0.11 11.19 13.82
N ILE A 80 -0.48 10.03 13.27
CA ILE A 80 -1.27 9.93 12.05
C ILE A 80 -2.59 9.27 12.43
N GLU A 81 -3.69 9.97 12.20
CA GLU A 81 -5.03 9.42 12.43
C GLU A 81 -5.39 8.49 11.27
N PHE A 82 -5.63 7.21 11.57
CA PHE A 82 -5.77 6.16 10.56
C PHE A 82 -7.03 6.33 9.69
N ILE A 83 -8.12 6.92 10.19
CA ILE A 83 -9.32 7.17 9.36
C ILE A 83 -9.04 8.27 8.34
N GLN A 84 -8.38 9.37 8.73
CA GLN A 84 -7.94 10.42 7.81
C GLN A 84 -6.96 9.88 6.76
N PHE A 85 -6.00 9.06 7.20
CA PHE A 85 -5.05 8.41 6.30
C PHE A 85 -5.76 7.49 5.29
N SER A 86 -6.66 6.61 5.76
CA SER A 86 -7.45 5.72 4.90
C SER A 86 -8.29 6.49 3.87
N ARG A 87 -9.00 7.54 4.31
CA ARG A 87 -9.83 8.37 3.42
C ARG A 87 -8.99 9.11 2.38
N TRP A 88 -7.81 9.58 2.75
CA TRP A 88 -6.91 10.24 1.83
C TRP A 88 -6.37 9.26 0.76
N LEU A 89 -5.91 8.07 1.16
CA LEU A 89 -5.45 7.04 0.20
C LEU A 89 -6.56 6.66 -0.79
N GLN A 90 -7.77 6.42 -0.31
CA GLN A 90 -8.91 6.10 -1.18
C GLN A 90 -9.23 7.23 -2.18
N ARG A 91 -9.08 8.50 -1.76
CA ARG A 91 -9.30 9.66 -2.64
C ARG A 91 -8.29 9.77 -3.77
N LEU A 92 -7.08 9.22 -3.64
CA LEU A 92 -6.09 9.20 -4.73
C LEU A 92 -6.60 8.42 -5.95
N TYR A 93 -7.48 7.43 -5.73
CA TYR A 93 -8.11 6.62 -6.76
C TYR A 93 -9.54 7.08 -7.11
N SER A 94 -9.99 8.22 -6.59
CA SER A 94 -11.27 8.81 -6.98
C SER A 94 -11.08 9.68 -8.21
N VAL A 95 -12.02 9.61 -9.14
CA VAL A 95 -12.09 10.53 -10.29
C VAL A 95 -12.30 11.94 -9.73
N GLY A 96 -11.42 12.88 -10.08
CA GLY A 96 -11.55 14.27 -9.65
C GLY A 96 -12.89 14.86 -10.08
N THR A 97 -13.62 15.47 -9.12
CA THR A 97 -14.83 16.27 -9.38
C THR A 97 -14.52 17.74 -9.67
N ASP A 98 -13.23 18.09 -9.83
CA ASP A 98 -12.81 19.46 -10.09
C ASP A 98 -12.95 19.75 -11.59
N GLU A 99 -14.20 19.97 -11.99
CA GLU A 99 -14.62 20.37 -13.35
C GLU A 99 -14.25 21.83 -13.65
N ALA A 100 -12.96 22.16 -13.59
CA ALA A 100 -12.49 23.49 -14.01
C ALA A 100 -12.24 23.58 -15.52
N ASP A 101 -11.84 22.48 -16.19
CA ASP A 101 -11.30 22.56 -17.55
C ASP A 101 -11.76 21.42 -18.47
N GLY A 102 -13.05 21.07 -18.52
CA GLY A 102 -13.68 20.35 -19.65
C GLY A 102 -13.10 18.99 -20.11
N GLU A 103 -12.06 18.48 -19.47
CA GLU A 103 -11.44 17.19 -19.72
C GLU A 103 -11.96 16.19 -18.69
N ALA A 104 -12.47 15.06 -19.18
CA ALA A 104 -13.10 14.04 -18.38
C ALA A 104 -12.14 13.49 -17.32
N GLY A 105 -12.44 13.75 -16.04
CA GLY A 105 -12.20 12.87 -14.90
C GLY A 105 -10.80 12.29 -14.74
N HIS A 106 -9.82 13.11 -14.37
CA HIS A 106 -8.49 12.59 -14.00
C HIS A 106 -8.50 12.04 -12.56
N THR A 107 -8.13 10.77 -12.38
CA THR A 107 -7.80 10.18 -11.07
C THR A 107 -6.35 10.51 -10.72
N VAL A 108 -5.99 10.81 -9.46
CA VAL A 108 -4.58 11.09 -9.11
C VAL A 108 -3.70 9.86 -9.38
N LEU A 109 -4.20 8.67 -9.07
CA LEU A 109 -3.58 7.39 -9.36
C LEU A 109 -4.50 6.53 -10.23
N ALA A 110 -3.91 5.91 -11.26
CA ALA A 110 -4.58 4.99 -12.17
C ALA A 110 -4.18 3.53 -11.88
N LEU A 111 -5.10 2.59 -12.13
CA LEU A 111 -4.91 1.14 -11.94
C LEU A 111 -4.66 0.40 -13.26
N ASP A 112 -4.99 1.01 -14.40
CA ASP A 112 -4.84 0.39 -15.70
C ASP A 112 -3.36 0.34 -16.13
N TYR A 113 -2.98 -0.72 -16.86
CA TYR A 113 -1.62 -0.96 -17.36
C TYR A 113 -0.51 -1.01 -16.30
N LYS A 114 -0.84 -1.31 -15.04
CA LYS A 114 0.14 -1.37 -13.96
C LYS A 114 0.08 -2.71 -13.25
N SER A 115 1.24 -3.23 -12.88
CA SER A 115 1.32 -4.35 -11.94
C SER A 115 1.05 -3.88 -10.50
N CYS A 116 0.77 -4.83 -9.61
CA CYS A 116 0.63 -4.56 -8.18
C CYS A 116 1.85 -3.79 -7.60
N GLU A 117 3.08 -4.10 -8.04
CA GLU A 117 4.31 -3.42 -7.63
C GLU A 117 4.33 -1.96 -8.09
N MET A 118 3.97 -1.70 -9.34
CA MET A 118 3.90 -0.33 -9.87
C MET A 118 2.83 0.50 -9.14
N ILE A 119 1.70 -0.13 -8.81
CA ILE A 119 0.65 0.51 -8.01
C ILE A 119 1.18 0.84 -6.60
N ALA A 120 1.96 -0.06 -5.99
CA ALA A 120 2.58 0.17 -4.69
C ALA A 120 3.60 1.32 -4.74
N ASP A 121 4.44 1.38 -5.79
CA ASP A 121 5.43 2.44 -5.99
C ASP A 121 4.75 3.82 -6.13
N ASP A 122 3.72 3.93 -6.97
CA ASP A 122 2.98 5.18 -7.16
C ASP A 122 2.33 5.66 -5.86
N LEU A 123 1.71 4.73 -5.11
CA LEU A 123 1.09 5.05 -3.83
C LEU A 123 2.14 5.50 -2.80
N PHE A 124 3.31 4.87 -2.80
CA PHE A 124 4.43 5.26 -1.96
C PHE A 124 4.95 6.67 -2.28
N LEU A 125 5.04 7.05 -3.56
CA LEU A 125 5.48 8.39 -3.96
C LEU A 125 4.54 9.47 -3.39
N GLU A 126 3.23 9.25 -3.43
CA GLU A 126 2.26 10.17 -2.82
C GLU A 126 2.35 10.20 -1.28
N ILE A 127 2.59 9.04 -0.64
CA ILE A 127 2.82 8.96 0.81
C ILE A 127 4.08 9.73 1.20
N ARG A 128 5.17 9.59 0.44
CA ARG A 128 6.45 10.29 0.67
C ARG A 128 6.31 11.78 0.50
N LYS A 129 5.61 12.23 -0.54
CA LYS A 129 5.32 13.64 -0.77
C LYS A 129 4.55 14.26 0.40
N ARG A 130 3.63 13.52 1.03
CA ARG A 130 2.81 14.01 2.15
C ARG A 130 3.49 13.91 3.53
N TYR A 131 4.19 12.81 3.82
CA TYR A 131 4.68 12.48 5.17
C TYR A 131 6.20 12.47 5.31
N GLY A 132 6.94 12.76 4.22
CA GLY A 132 8.41 12.85 4.21
C GLY A 132 9.12 11.50 4.12
N SER A 133 10.46 11.53 4.16
CA SER A 133 11.33 10.38 3.92
C SER A 133 11.72 9.58 5.16
N ASN A 134 11.53 10.13 6.36
CA ASN A 134 12.02 9.54 7.62
C ASN A 134 11.12 8.43 8.20
N ARG A 135 10.15 7.92 7.44
CA ARG A 135 9.23 6.86 7.88
C ARG A 135 9.42 5.59 7.07
N GLU A 136 9.36 4.43 7.69
CA GLU A 136 9.18 3.20 6.92
C GLU A 136 7.72 3.09 6.44
N VAL A 137 7.51 2.57 5.24
CA VAL A 137 6.17 2.35 4.64
C VAL A 137 6.11 0.95 4.06
N HIS A 138 5.05 0.19 4.38
CA HIS A 138 4.78 -1.12 3.79
C HIS A 138 3.49 -1.06 3.02
N ILE A 139 3.49 -1.56 1.79
CA ILE A 139 2.32 -1.55 0.91
C ILE A 139 2.12 -2.95 0.36
N GLU A 140 0.95 -3.51 0.62
CA GLU A 140 0.48 -4.75 0.00
C GLU A 140 -0.64 -4.38 -0.97
N VAL A 141 -0.53 -4.89 -2.20
CA VAL A 141 -1.53 -4.76 -3.25
C VAL A 141 -1.80 -6.14 -3.80
N SER A 142 -3.06 -6.54 -3.89
CA SER A 142 -3.46 -7.82 -4.51
C SER A 142 -4.66 -7.66 -5.41
N GLU A 143 -4.69 -8.48 -6.45
CA GLU A 143 -5.80 -8.64 -7.39
C GLU A 143 -6.75 -9.72 -6.86
N ASP A 144 -8.02 -9.34 -6.69
CA ASP A 144 -9.13 -10.14 -6.15
C ASP A 144 -8.89 -10.77 -4.77
N GLY A 145 -7.82 -10.35 -4.08
CA GLY A 145 -7.38 -10.95 -2.81
C GLY A 145 -6.71 -12.31 -2.98
N GLU A 146 -6.30 -12.68 -4.20
CA GLU A 146 -5.73 -13.99 -4.53
C GLU A 146 -4.21 -13.91 -4.74
N ASN A 147 -3.76 -12.99 -5.57
CA ASN A 147 -2.36 -12.83 -5.98
C ASN A 147 -1.95 -11.36 -5.88
N GLY A 148 -0.70 -11.08 -5.53
CA GLY A 148 -0.26 -9.70 -5.34
C GLY A 148 1.19 -9.55 -4.93
N CYS A 149 1.54 -8.35 -4.49
CA CYS A 149 2.88 -8.00 -4.04
C CYS A 149 2.86 -7.41 -2.61
N VAL A 150 4.02 -7.49 -1.96
CA VAL A 150 4.33 -6.74 -0.74
C VAL A 150 5.61 -5.96 -0.98
N VAL A 151 5.55 -4.64 -0.88
CA VAL A 151 6.71 -3.76 -1.04
C VAL A 151 7.01 -3.05 0.27
N THR A 152 8.26 -3.18 0.73
CA THR A 152 8.78 -2.51 1.93
C THR A 152 9.69 -1.38 1.52
N PHE A 153 9.29 -0.15 1.84
CA PHE A 153 10.05 1.05 1.57
C PHE A 153 10.75 1.53 2.85
N PRO A 154 12.08 1.36 2.97
CA PRO A 154 12.83 1.82 4.14
C PRO A 154 12.82 3.34 4.25
N LYS A 155 13.20 3.85 5.42
CA LYS A 155 13.56 5.26 5.60
C LYS A 155 14.69 5.62 4.63
N ALA A 156 14.65 6.82 4.07
CA ALA A 156 15.77 7.36 3.29
C ALA A 156 16.78 8.05 4.21
#